data_AF-A0A497FEX3-F1
#
_entry.id   AF-A0A497FEX3-F1
#
_cell.length_a   1.000
_cell.length_b   1.000
_cell.length_c   1.000
_cell.angle_alpha   90.00
_cell.angle_beta   90.00
_cell.angle_gamma   90.00
#
_symmetry.space_group_name_H-M   'P 1'
#
loop_
_entity.id
_entity.type
_entity.pdbx_description
1 polymer ?
#
loop_
_entity_poly.entity_id
_entity_poly.type
_entity_poly.pdbx_seq_one_letter_code
_entity_poly.pdbx_strand_id
1 'polypeptide(L)'
;RPFRREDQRVEMVGSVKSVDQGMRGSEDLDIASVINIVQPDIIILGPDQGWLEEKIKALKENIVKNIKIIKLKNKDTRYPMESSSIIIEKIKNVNQ
;
A
#
# COMPACT_ATOMS: atom_id res chain seq x y z
N ARG A 1 -10.68 -10.60 0.80
CA ARG A 1 -9.64 -11.23 1.66
C ARG A 1 -8.36 -11.41 0.84
N PRO A 2 -7.18 -11.04 1.35
CA PRO A 2 -5.93 -11.23 0.61
C PRO A 2 -5.64 -12.73 0.38
N PHE A 3 -5.13 -13.06 -0.81
CA PHE A 3 -4.77 -14.44 -1.18
C PHE A 3 -3.52 -14.93 -0.42
N ARG A 4 -2.49 -14.06 -0.32
CA ARG A 4 -1.26 -14.34 0.42
C ARG A 4 -1.39 -13.92 1.89
N ARG A 5 -0.77 -14.69 2.79
CA ARG A 5 -0.62 -14.31 4.20
C ARG A 5 0.25 -13.06 4.33
N GLU A 6 0.14 -12.36 5.45
CA GLU A 6 0.80 -11.08 5.64
C GLU A 6 2.33 -11.18 5.73
N ASP A 7 2.86 -12.16 6.46
CA ASP A 7 4.29 -12.50 6.51
C ASP A 7 4.88 -12.62 5.10
N GLN A 8 4.23 -13.40 4.24
CA GLN A 8 4.63 -13.61 2.86
C GLN A 8 4.55 -12.32 2.03
N ARG A 9 3.54 -11.47 2.27
CA ARG A 9 3.43 -10.18 1.57
C ARG A 9 4.56 -9.22 1.94
N VAL A 10 4.93 -9.16 3.22
CA VAL A 10 6.02 -8.31 3.71
C VAL A 10 7.35 -8.74 3.10
N GLU A 11 7.66 -10.04 3.10
CA GLU A 11 8.88 -10.58 2.49
C GLU A 11 8.93 -10.27 0.98
N MET A 12 7.83 -10.52 0.27
CA MET A 12 7.75 -10.27 -1.17
C MET A 12 7.97 -8.78 -1.50
N VAL A 13 7.31 -7.86 -0.77
CA VAL A 13 7.49 -6.41 -0.99
C VAL A 13 8.90 -5.97 -0.61
N GLY A 14 9.44 -6.46 0.51
CA GLY A 14 10.80 -6.15 0.95
C GLY A 14 11.89 -6.65 0.01
N SER A 15 11.60 -7.68 -0.80
CA SER A 15 12.57 -8.20 -1.79
C SER A 15 12.69 -7.36 -3.06
N VAL A 16 11.82 -6.37 -3.27
CA VAL A 16 11.87 -5.48 -4.43
C VAL A 16 13.08 -4.55 -4.31
N LYS A 17 13.90 -4.46 -5.37
CA LYS A 17 15.16 -3.69 -5.38
C LYS A 17 15.05 -2.26 -4.85
N SER A 18 13.92 -1.58 -5.08
CA SER A 18 13.69 -0.19 -4.69
C SER A 18 13.09 -0.03 -3.29
N VAL A 19 12.96 -1.11 -2.52
CA VAL A 19 12.38 -1.11 -1.18
C VAL A 19 13.49 -1.33 -0.17
N ASP A 20 13.75 -0.33 0.67
CA ASP A 20 14.69 -0.45 1.79
C ASP A 20 14.11 -1.28 2.94
N GLN A 21 12.82 -1.10 3.23
CA GLN A 21 12.15 -1.78 4.33
C GLN A 21 10.67 -2.07 4.02
N GLY A 22 10.28 -3.35 4.14
CA GLY A 22 8.89 -3.76 4.21
C GLY A 22 8.45 -3.90 5.67
N MET A 23 7.27 -3.36 6.02
CA MET A 23 6.74 -3.41 7.38
C MET A 23 5.36 -4.05 7.41
N ARG A 24 5.06 -4.72 8.53
CA ARG A 24 3.72 -5.24 8.82
C ARG A 24 2.81 -4.09 9.24
N GLY A 25 1.57 -4.08 8.74
CA GLY A 25 0.55 -3.17 9.26
C GLY A 25 0.06 -3.63 10.63
N SER A 26 -0.52 -2.72 11.42
CA SER A 26 -1.31 -3.13 12.59
C SER A 26 -2.70 -3.60 12.14
N GLU A 27 -3.35 -4.43 12.97
CA GLU A 27 -4.65 -5.06 12.64
C GLU A 27 -5.73 -4.02 12.26
N ASP A 28 -5.70 -2.84 12.88
CA ASP A 28 -6.66 -1.75 12.65
C ASP A 28 -6.15 -0.63 11.72
N LEU A 29 -4.99 -0.82 11.07
CA LEU A 29 -4.33 0.22 10.27
C LEU A 29 -4.14 1.52 11.07
N ASP A 30 -3.41 1.42 12.19
CA ASP A 30 -2.97 2.56 12.98
C ASP A 30 -1.89 3.35 12.22
N ILE A 31 -2.37 4.23 11.35
CA ILE A 31 -1.55 5.08 10.49
C ILE A 31 -0.72 6.06 11.32
N ALA A 32 -1.23 6.54 12.46
CA ALA A 32 -0.53 7.49 13.31
C ALA A 32 0.74 6.85 13.90
N SER A 33 0.63 5.61 14.38
CA SER A 33 1.78 4.86 14.87
C SER A 33 2.82 4.62 13.77
N VAL A 34 2.38 4.26 12.55
CA VAL A 34 3.31 4.09 11.42
C VAL A 34 4.03 5.40 11.09
N ILE A 35 3.31 6.53 11.02
CA ILE A 35 3.91 7.84 10.76
C ILE A 35 4.92 8.21 11.85
N ASN A 36 4.63 7.93 13.12
CA ASN A 36 5.55 8.24 14.22
C ASN A 36 6.82 7.38 14.19
N ILE A 37 6.72 6.11 13.75
CA ILE A 37 7.87 5.20 13.64
C ILE A 37 8.73 5.57 12.42
N VAL A 38 8.10 5.80 11.28
CA VAL A 38 8.79 6.01 9.99
C VAL A 38 9.25 7.45 9.83
N GLN A 39 8.55 8.42 10.43
CA GLN A 39 8.77 9.86 10.29
C GLN A 39 8.97 10.31 8.82
N PRO A 40 8.02 10.01 7.91
CA PRO A 40 8.22 10.24 6.49
C PRO A 40 8.11 11.72 6.13
N ASP A 41 8.97 12.20 5.23
CA ASP A 41 8.79 13.51 4.58
C ASP A 41 7.68 13.47 3.51
N ILE A 42 7.49 12.31 2.87
CA ILE A 42 6.54 12.12 1.77
C ILE A 42 5.77 10.81 1.94
N ILE A 43 4.45 10.87 1.78
CA ILE A 43 3.57 9.70 1.68
C ILE A 43 2.98 9.64 0.27
N ILE A 44 3.19 8.52 -0.42
CA ILE A 44 2.63 8.27 -1.75
C ILE A 44 1.49 7.25 -1.63
N LEU A 45 0.33 7.58 -2.19
CA LEU A 45 -0.87 6.75 -2.19
C LEU A 45 -1.22 6.28 -3.60
N GLY A 46 -1.67 5.04 -3.70
CA GLY A 46 -2.22 4.48 -4.94
C GLY A 46 -3.57 5.12 -5.32
N PRO A 47 -4.00 4.96 -6.59
CA PRO A 47 -5.23 5.57 -7.10
C PRO A 47 -6.48 5.13 -6.33
N ASP A 48 -6.53 3.87 -5.90
CA ASP A 48 -7.67 3.29 -5.19
C ASP A 48 -7.66 3.59 -3.67
N GLN A 49 -6.66 4.32 -3.16
CA GLN A 49 -6.45 4.52 -1.72
C GLN A 49 -6.99 5.88 -1.21
N GLY A 50 -8.09 6.37 -1.78
CA GLY A 50 -8.70 7.66 -1.34
C GLY A 50 -9.10 7.69 0.14
N TRP A 51 -9.63 6.58 0.65
CA TRP A 51 -10.01 6.43 2.06
C TRP A 51 -8.81 6.61 3.02
N LEU A 52 -7.60 6.29 2.56
CA LEU A 52 -6.39 6.42 3.36
C LEU A 52 -5.94 7.88 3.44
N GLU A 53 -6.08 8.62 2.34
CA GLU A 53 -5.84 10.06 2.29
C GLU A 53 -6.72 10.81 3.29
N GLU A 54 -8.02 10.46 3.35
CA GLU A 54 -8.98 11.03 4.30
C GLU A 54 -8.60 10.71 5.75
N LYS A 55 -8.21 9.45 6.04
CA LYS A 55 -7.73 9.06 7.38
C LYS A 55 -6.48 9.83 7.80
N ILE A 56 -5.50 10.01 6.91
CA ILE A 56 -4.29 10.78 7.21
C ILE A 56 -4.64 12.24 7.50
N LYS A 57 -5.51 12.86 6.68
CA LYS A 57 -5.97 14.24 6.89
C LYS A 57 -6.75 14.45 8.18
N ALA A 58 -7.42 13.40 8.69
CA ALA A 58 -8.14 13.44 9.95
C ALA A 58 -7.23 13.29 11.19
N LEU A 59 -5.94 12.97 11.02
CA LEU A 59 -4.99 12.91 12.13
C LEU A 59 -4.69 14.31 12.67
N LYS A 60 -4.23 14.38 13.92
CA LYS A 60 -3.85 15.64 14.56
C LYS A 60 -2.76 16.33 13.76
N GLU A 61 -2.86 17.66 13.61
CA GLU A 61 -1.91 18.46 12.82
C GLU A 61 -0.45 18.24 13.22
N ASN A 62 -0.17 18.02 14.51
CA ASN A 62 1.19 17.80 15.00
C ASN A 62 1.82 16.46 14.54
N ILE A 63 1.00 15.48 14.13
CA ILE A 63 1.46 14.17 13.63
C ILE A 63 1.82 14.26 12.13
N VAL A 64 1.04 15.04 11.38
CA VAL A 64 1.21 15.19 9.93
C VAL A 64 1.94 16.46 9.53
N LYS A 65 2.44 17.22 10.52
CA LYS A 65 3.11 18.50 10.31
C LYS A 65 4.31 18.28 9.39
N ASN A 66 4.28 18.93 8.22
CA ASN A 66 5.32 18.89 7.18
C ASN A 66 5.37 17.62 6.32
N ILE A 67 4.41 16.70 6.41
CA ILE A 67 4.37 15.52 5.54
C ILE A 67 3.70 15.88 4.21
N LYS A 68 4.38 15.64 3.09
CA LYS A 68 3.80 15.81 1.75
C LYS A 68 3.04 14.56 1.32
N ILE A 69 1.73 14.69 1.13
CA ILE A 69 0.89 13.59 0.65
C ILE A 69 0.69 13.71 -0.87
N ILE A 70 1.00 12.66 -1.61
CA ILE A 70 0.85 12.59 -3.07
C ILE A 70 0.00 11.38 -3.41
N LYS A 71 -1.17 11.60 -4.04
CA LYS A 71 -1.99 10.51 -4.58
C LYS A 71 -1.77 10.35 -6.07
N LEU A 72 -1.42 9.15 -6.50
CA LEU A 72 -1.32 8.81 -7.91
C LEU A 72 -2.72 8.77 -8.53
N LYS A 73 -2.87 9.39 -9.71
CA LYS A 73 -4.18 9.50 -10.37
C LYS A 73 -4.61 8.20 -11.04
N ASN A 74 -3.67 7.52 -11.67
CA ASN A 74 -3.94 6.38 -12.54
C ASN A 74 -3.13 5.18 -12.10
N LYS A 75 -3.67 3.99 -12.35
CA LYS A 75 -2.91 2.75 -12.28
C LYS A 75 -1.91 2.70 -13.44
N ASP A 76 -0.81 2.00 -13.22
CA ASP A 76 0.07 1.63 -14.30
C ASP A 76 -0.54 0.46 -15.07
N THR A 77 -0.93 0.72 -16.32
CA THR A 77 -1.56 -0.27 -17.22
C THR A 77 -0.64 -0.69 -18.35
N ARG A 78 0.66 -0.42 -18.24
CA ARG A 78 1.65 -0.76 -19.28
C ARG A 78 1.77 -2.27 -19.53
N TYR A 79 1.47 -3.09 -18.52
CA TYR A 79 1.58 -4.54 -18.59
C TYR A 79 0.25 -5.20 -18.20
N PRO A 80 -0.08 -6.35 -18.81
CA PRO A 80 -1.19 -7.16 -18.34
C PRO A 80 -0.90 -7.69 -16.92
N MET A 81 -1.94 -8.12 -16.21
CA MET A 81 -1.83 -8.70 -14.85
C MET A 81 -1.53 -7.66 -13.75
N GLU A 82 -2.08 -6.47 -13.90
CA GLU A 82 -1.94 -5.34 -13.00
C GLU A 82 -2.70 -5.49 -11.67
N SER A 83 -3.49 -6.56 -11.52
CA SER A 83 -4.19 -6.86 -10.26
C SER A 83 -4.23 -8.35 -9.95
N SER A 84 -4.28 -8.67 -8.64
CA SER A 84 -4.43 -10.05 -8.20
C SER A 84 -5.72 -10.70 -8.69
N SER A 85 -6.81 -9.94 -8.82
CA SER A 85 -8.09 -10.47 -9.33
C SER A 85 -7.94 -10.97 -10.76
N ILE A 86 -7.27 -10.20 -11.63
CA ILE A 86 -7.02 -10.57 -13.03
C ILE A 86 -6.11 -11.80 -13.10
N ILE A 87 -5.05 -11.85 -12.28
CA ILE A 87 -4.15 -13.01 -12.20
C ILE A 87 -4.92 -14.27 -11.79
N ILE A 88 -5.75 -14.17 -10.74
CA ILE A 88 -6.54 -15.29 -10.23
C ILE A 88 -7.51 -15.79 -11.30
N GLU A 89 -8.20 -14.89 -11.99
CA GLU A 89 -9.14 -15.25 -13.06
C GLU A 89 -8.43 -15.94 -14.22
N LYS A 90 -7.27 -15.42 -14.66
CA LYS A 90 -6.48 -16.05 -15.72
C LYS A 90 -6.08 -17.47 -15.34
N ILE A 91 -5.59 -17.68 -14.11
CA ILE A 91 -5.16 -19.01 -13.64
C ILE A 91 -6.35 -19.98 -13.58
N LYS A 92 -7.53 -19.52 -13.15
CA LYS A 92 -8.74 -20.36 -13.13
C LYS A 92 -9.15 -20.83 -14.52
N ASN A 93 -9.05 -19.95 -15.52
CA ASN A 93 -9.47 -20.24 -16.89
C ASN A 93 -8.45 -21.09 -17.68
N VAL A 94 -7.19 -21.16 -17.24
CA VAL A 94 -6.17 -22.05 -17.84
C VAL A 94 -6.35 -23.50 -17.41
N ASN A 95 -7.00 -23.74 -16.27
CA ASN A 95 -7.20 -25.07 -15.69
C ASN A 95 -8.61 -25.65 -15.95
N GLN A 96 -9.37 -25.05 -16.88
CA GLN A 96 -10.65 -25.56 -17.40
C GLN A 96 -10.45 -26.06 -18.83
#